data_AF-A0A497EAP5-F1
#
_entry.id   AF-A0A497EAP5-F1
#
_cell.length_a   1.000
_cell.length_b   1.000
_cell.length_c   1.000
_cell.angle_alpha   90.00
_cell.angle_beta   90.00
_cell.angle_gamma   90.00
#
_symmetry.space_group_name_H-M   'P 1'
#
loop_
_entity.id
_entity.type
_entity.pdbx_description
1 polymer ?
#
loop_
_entity_poly.entity_id
_entity_poly.type
_entity_poly.pdbx_seq_one_letter_code
_entity_poly.pdbx_strand_id
1 'polypeptide(L)'
;MQNATLHIKVKPEIAKGLKLLSKKRETSVGELIRQAVFSCYQLELLGLNQIQKQAIAAFQGGYISLGKLAEEMGMNVLDIRLWLEEHNILQNNSFQESDIKNA
;
A
#
# COMPACT_ATOMS: atom_id res chain seq x y z
N MET A 1 1.10 -12.23 -19.63
CA MET A 1 1.28 -12.12 -18.17
C MET A 1 2.23 -13.24 -17.74
N GLN A 2 3.39 -12.91 -17.17
CA GLN A 2 4.27 -13.91 -16.57
C GLN A 2 3.69 -14.27 -15.19
N ASN A 3 3.31 -15.53 -15.00
CA ASN A 3 2.84 -16.02 -13.70
C ASN A 3 4.01 -16.64 -12.94
N ALA A 4 4.25 -16.18 -11.72
CA ALA A 4 5.20 -16.77 -10.79
C ALA A 4 4.45 -17.30 -9.56
N THR A 5 4.78 -18.51 -9.11
CA THR A 5 4.18 -19.14 -7.94
C THR A 5 5.17 -19.11 -6.78
N LEU A 6 4.81 -18.46 -5.68
CA LEU A 6 5.60 -18.40 -4.46
C LEU A 6 5.00 -19.35 -3.40
N HIS A 7 5.81 -20.29 -2.91
CA HIS A 7 5.42 -21.18 -1.82
C HIS A 7 5.84 -20.59 -0.46
N ILE A 8 4.86 -20.14 0.33
CA ILE A 8 5.10 -19.51 1.63
C ILE A 8 4.74 -20.49 2.74
N LYS A 9 5.72 -20.84 3.57
CA LYS A 9 5.49 -21.62 4.79
C LYS A 9 5.13 -20.67 5.93
N VAL A 10 3.95 -20.88 6.52
CA VAL A 10 3.48 -20.13 7.69
C VAL A 10 3.31 -21.06 8.88
N LYS A 11 3.46 -20.51 10.09
CA LYS A 11 3.20 -21.26 11.33
C LYS A 11 1.72 -21.68 11.38
N PRO A 12 1.39 -22.84 11.99
CA PRO A 12 0.01 -23.34 12.06
C PRO A 12 -0.98 -22.36 12.70
N GLU A 13 -0.55 -21.60 13.71
CA GLU A 13 -1.36 -20.59 14.39
C GLU A 13 -1.77 -19.46 13.44
N ILE A 14 -0.83 -18.95 12.64
CA ILE A 14 -1.09 -17.93 11.62
C ILE A 14 -2.01 -18.49 10.53
N ALA A 15 -1.80 -19.74 10.11
CA ALA A 15 -2.68 -20.38 9.12
C ALA A 15 -4.14 -20.47 9.59
N LYS A 16 -4.37 -20.78 10.88
CA LYS A 16 -5.72 -20.76 11.47
C LYS A 16 -6.33 -19.36 11.44
N GLY A 17 -5.56 -18.35 11.83
CA GLY A 17 -5.99 -16.94 11.80
C GLY A 17 -6.35 -16.48 10.38
N LEU A 18 -5.49 -16.78 9.40
CA LEU A 18 -5.73 -16.43 7.99
C LEU A 18 -7.00 -17.10 7.44
N LYS A 19 -7.24 -18.38 7.76
CA LYS A 19 -8.44 -19.11 7.31
C LYS A 19 -9.73 -18.57 7.91
N LEU A 20 -9.70 -18.09 9.15
CA LEU A 20 -10.84 -17.40 9.78
C LEU A 20 -11.08 -16.04 9.13
N LEU A 21 -10.02 -15.26 8.92
CA LEU A 21 -10.10 -13.94 8.31
C LEU A 21 -10.61 -14.02 6.86
N SER A 22 -10.18 -15.03 6.10
CA SER A 22 -10.57 -15.20 4.71
C SER A 22 -12.07 -15.47 4.58
N LYS A 23 -12.65 -16.26 5.49
CA LYS A 23 -14.10 -16.47 5.57
C LYS A 23 -14.85 -15.18 5.89
N LYS A 24 -14.36 -14.40 6.87
CA LYS A 24 -14.99 -13.15 7.28
C LYS A 24 -14.98 -12.09 6.17
N ARG A 25 -13.96 -12.09 5.32
CA ARG A 25 -13.78 -11.13 4.21
C ARG A 25 -14.19 -11.69 2.84
N GLU A 26 -14.83 -12.86 2.81
CA GLU A 26 -15.27 -13.52 1.57
C GLU A 26 -14.16 -13.61 0.51
N THR A 27 -12.95 -13.95 0.94
CA THR A 27 -11.76 -14.02 0.09
C THR A 27 -10.94 -15.28 0.33
N SER A 28 -9.91 -15.51 -0.48
CA SER A 28 -8.99 -16.65 -0.32
C SER A 28 -7.82 -16.33 0.61
N VAL A 29 -7.26 -17.35 1.25
CA VAL A 29 -6.02 -17.20 2.04
C VAL A 29 -4.86 -16.69 1.17
N GLY A 30 -4.80 -17.14 -0.09
CA GLY A 30 -3.80 -16.67 -1.05
C GLY A 30 -3.95 -15.19 -1.40
N GLU A 31 -5.18 -14.66 -1.43
CA GLU A 31 -5.43 -13.22 -1.60
C GLU A 31 -4.92 -12.42 -0.41
N LEU A 32 -5.23 -12.85 0.82
CA LEU A 32 -4.73 -12.18 2.03
C LEU A 32 -3.21 -12.15 2.09
N ILE A 33 -2.56 -13.26 1.71
CA ILE A 33 -1.10 -13.36 1.63
C ILE A 33 -0.57 -12.43 0.53
N ARG A 34 -1.20 -12.39 -0.66
CA ARG A 34 -0.81 -11.47 -1.74
C ARG A 34 -0.91 -10.02 -1.28
N GLN A 35 -2.01 -9.62 -0.65
CA GLN A 35 -2.18 -8.28 -0.10
C GLN A 35 -1.08 -7.93 0.91
N ALA A 36 -0.78 -8.84 1.85
CA ALA A 36 0.28 -8.61 2.82
C ALA A 36 1.67 -8.48 2.18
N VAL A 37 1.98 -9.34 1.20
CA VAL A 37 3.25 -9.28 0.47
C VAL A 37 3.36 -7.98 -0.33
N PHE A 38 2.29 -7.59 -1.03
CA PHE A 38 2.25 -6.30 -1.71
C PHE A 38 2.47 -5.16 -0.72
N SER A 39 1.71 -5.09 0.37
CA SER A 39 1.85 -4.01 1.35
C SER A 39 3.26 -3.90 1.96
N CYS A 40 3.96 -5.04 2.16
CA CYS A 40 5.28 -5.02 2.78
C CYS A 40 6.43 -4.76 1.78
N TYR A 41 6.35 -5.31 0.58
CA TYR A 41 7.51 -5.36 -0.35
C TYR A 41 7.37 -4.47 -1.57
N GLN A 42 6.21 -3.85 -1.79
CA GLN A 42 5.96 -3.01 -2.96
C GLN A 42 6.99 -1.88 -3.05
N LEU A 43 7.37 -1.22 -1.95
CA LEU A 43 8.36 -0.12 -1.98
C LEU A 43 9.80 -0.58 -2.17
N GLU A 44 10.15 -1.79 -1.73
CA GLU A 44 11.51 -2.33 -1.89
C GLU A 44 11.80 -2.70 -3.35
N LEU A 45 10.76 -3.10 -4.10
CA LEU A 45 10.85 -3.42 -5.52
C LEU A 45 10.99 -2.18 -6.42
N LEU A 46 10.73 -0.98 -5.90
CA LEU A 46 10.77 0.29 -6.65
C LEU A 46 12.16 0.93 -6.70
N GLY A 47 13.18 0.32 -6.09
CA GLY A 47 14.54 0.86 -6.08
C GLY A 47 14.66 2.19 -5.33
N LEU A 48 13.67 2.54 -4.51
CA LEU A 48 13.64 3.80 -3.79
C LEU A 48 14.71 3.85 -2.72
N ASN A 49 15.28 5.04 -2.52
CA ASN A 49 16.17 5.27 -1.38
C ASN A 49 15.37 5.35 -0.06
N GLN A 50 16.08 5.36 1.07
CA GLN A 50 15.45 5.34 2.38
C GLN A 50 14.54 6.55 2.65
N ILE A 51 14.92 7.73 2.14
CA ILE A 51 14.15 8.97 2.32
C ILE A 51 12.83 8.87 1.55
N GLN A 52 12.87 8.43 0.30
CA GLN A 52 11.69 8.23 -0.54
C GLN A 52 10.74 7.18 0.05
N LYS A 53 11.27 6.08 0.61
CA LYS A 53 10.46 5.07 1.31
C LYS A 53 9.74 5.67 2.53
N GLN A 54 10.45 6.47 3.32
CA GLN A 54 9.87 7.17 4.47
C GLN A 54 8.81 8.19 4.04
N ALA A 55 9.04 8.93 2.97
CA ALA A 55 8.08 9.88 2.42
C ALA A 55 6.78 9.19 1.98
N ILE A 56 6.86 8.06 1.28
CA ILE A 56 5.66 7.30 0.88
C ILE A 56 4.91 6.77 2.10
N ALA A 57 5.63 6.19 3.08
CA ALA A 57 4.99 5.71 4.31
C ALA A 57 4.31 6.86 5.09
N ALA A 58 4.95 8.03 5.16
CA ALA A 58 4.39 9.22 5.79
C ALA A 58 3.14 9.73 5.05
N PHE A 59 3.16 9.71 3.72
CA PHE A 59 2.02 10.09 2.89
C PHE A 59 0.84 9.13 3.06
N GLN A 60 1.09 7.81 3.00
CA GLN A 60 0.07 6.79 3.25
C GLN A 60 -0.49 6.87 4.68
N GLY A 61 0.34 7.25 5.65
CA GLY A 61 -0.07 7.52 7.03
C GLY A 61 -0.81 8.85 7.23
N GLY A 62 -0.90 9.70 6.20
CA GLY A 62 -1.56 11.01 6.28
C GLY A 62 -0.75 12.10 6.98
N TYR A 63 0.55 11.88 7.20
CA TYR A 63 1.43 12.80 7.92
C TYR A 63 2.01 13.92 7.02
N ILE A 64 2.05 13.70 5.70
CA ILE A 64 2.53 14.68 4.72
C ILE A 64 1.54 14.82 3.56
N SER A 65 1.52 15.99 2.93
CA SER A 65 0.69 16.26 1.76
C SER A 65 1.27 15.65 0.49
N LEU A 66 0.45 15.54 -0.57
CA LEU A 66 0.90 15.12 -1.90
C LEU A 66 2.03 16.02 -2.45
N GLY A 67 1.98 17.33 -2.16
CA GLY A 67 3.02 18.27 -2.57
C GLY A 67 4.36 18.01 -1.87
N LYS A 68 4.34 17.70 -0.57
CA LYS A 68 5.55 17.33 0.16
C LYS A 68 6.11 15.99 -0.31
N LEU A 69 5.24 15.02 -0.61
CA LEU A 69 5.68 13.77 -1.24
C LEU A 69 6.35 14.03 -2.60
N ALA A 70 5.80 14.90 -3.43
CA ALA A 70 6.37 15.25 -4.73
C ALA A 70 7.81 15.79 -4.59
N GLU A 71 8.03 16.68 -3.61
CA GLU A 71 9.35 17.24 -3.29
C GLU A 71 10.37 16.14 -2.92
N GLU A 72 10.01 15.24 -1.98
CA GLU A 72 10.90 14.15 -1.53
C GLU A 72 11.17 13.11 -2.65
N MET A 73 10.25 12.99 -3.60
CA MET A 73 10.39 12.11 -4.76
C MET A 73 11.14 12.77 -5.92
N GLY A 74 11.43 14.07 -5.85
CA GLY A 74 12.05 14.83 -6.94
C GLY A 74 11.14 14.96 -8.17
N MET A 75 9.82 14.97 -7.95
CA MET A 75 8.79 14.97 -8.98
C MET A 75 7.87 16.19 -8.83
N ASN A 76 7.14 16.54 -9.89
CA ASN A 76 6.03 17.48 -9.75
C ASN A 76 4.75 16.76 -9.24
N VAL A 77 3.73 17.53 -8.86
CA VAL A 77 2.48 16.99 -8.27
C VAL A 77 1.69 16.10 -9.24
N LEU A 78 1.74 16.38 -10.54
CA LEU A 78 1.07 15.55 -11.55
C LEU A 78 1.82 14.23 -11.75
N ASP A 79 3.14 14.30 -11.89
CA ASP A 79 4.00 13.13 -12.07
C ASP A 79 3.88 12.16 -10.90
N ILE A 80 3.88 12.67 -9.66
CA ILE A 80 3.74 11.79 -8.48
C ILE A 80 2.35 11.16 -8.43
N ARG A 81 1.30 11.85 -8.90
CA ARG A 81 -0.06 11.30 -8.93
C ARG A 81 -0.14 10.10 -9.88
N LEU A 82 0.42 10.25 -11.07
CA LEU A 82 0.51 9.18 -12.07
C LEU A 82 1.37 8.03 -11.55
N TRP A 83 2.54 8.35 -10.97
CA TRP A 83 3.44 7.36 -10.40
C TRP A 83 2.78 6.55 -9.28
N LEU A 84 2.01 7.18 -8.38
CA LEU A 84 1.27 6.48 -7.33
C LEU A 84 0.22 5.52 -7.92
N GLU A 85 -0.48 5.93 -8.98
CA GLU A 85 -1.47 5.10 -9.67
C GLU A 85 -0.82 3.90 -10.38
N GLU A 86 0.24 4.12 -11.15
CA GLU A 86 1.03 3.07 -11.82
C GLU A 86 1.54 2.02 -10.83
N HIS A 87 1.96 2.47 -9.65
CA HIS A 87 2.49 1.61 -8.60
C HIS A 87 1.44 1.10 -7.63
N ASN A 88 0.14 1.33 -7.87
CA ASN A 88 -0.97 0.90 -7.00
C ASN A 88 -0.80 1.33 -5.54
N ILE A 89 -0.23 2.51 -5.31
CA ILE A 89 -0.10 3.12 -3.98
C ILE A 89 -1.35 3.97 -3.76
N LEU A 90 -2.13 3.62 -2.74
CA LEU A 90 -3.34 4.34 -2.37
C LEU A 90 -3.01 5.81 -2.12
N GLN A 91 -3.63 6.69 -2.91
CA GLN A 91 -3.61 8.12 -2.65
C GLN A 91 -4.47 8.34 -1.42
N ASN A 92 -3.87 8.84 -0.33
CA ASN A 92 -4.62 9.19 0.87
C ASN A 92 -5.40 10.49 0.61
N ASN A 93 -6.40 10.39 -0.24
CA ASN A 93 -7.39 11.43 -0.48
C ASN A 93 -8.39 11.33 0.68
N SER A 94 -7.94 11.70 1.88
CA SER A 94 -8.78 11.78 3.09
C SER A 94 -9.71 12.99 3.01
N PHE A 95 -10.43 13.13 1.89
CA PHE A 95 -11.66 13.89 1.84
C PHE A 95 -12.79 12.88 1.93
N GLN A 96 -13.39 12.77 3.11
CA GLN A 96 -14.68 12.12 3.25
C GLN A 96 -15.75 13.21 3.24
N GLU A 97 -16.88 12.97 2.56
CA GLU A 97 -18.02 13.90 2.56
C GLU A 97 -18.51 14.27 3.98
N SER A 98 -18.21 13.42 4.97
CA SER A 98 -18.44 13.68 6.39
C SER A 98 -17.60 14.82 6.98
N ASP A 99 -16.45 15.15 6.39
CA ASP A 99 -15.57 16.21 6.87
C ASP A 99 -16.19 17.60 6.67
N ILE A 100 -17.10 17.74 5.70
CA ILE A 100 -17.89 18.96 5.44
C ILE A 100 -18.88 19.23 6.58
N LYS A 101 -19.38 18.19 7.27
CA LYS A 101 -20.42 18.35 8.29
C LYS A 101 -19.93 19.00 9.59
N ASN A 102 -18.62 19.11 9.78
CA ASN A 102 -18.01 19.68 10.99
C ASN A 102 -17.17 20.94 10.70
N ALA A 103 -17.29 21.54 9.51
CA ALA A 103 -16.69 22.83 9.15
C ALA A 103 -17.71 23.97 9.36
#